data_AF-A0A7Y7QK32-F1
#
_entry.id   AF-A0A7Y7QK32-F1
#
_cell.length_a   1.000
_cell.length_b   1.000
_cell.length_c   1.000
_cell.angle_alpha   90.00
_cell.angle_beta   90.00
_cell.angle_gamma   90.00
#
_symmetry.space_group_name_H-M   'P 1'
#
loop_
_entity.id
_entity.type
_entity.pdbx_description
1 polymer ?
#
loop_
_entity_poly.entity_id
_entity_poly.type
_entity_poly.pdbx_seq_one_letter_code
_entity_poly.pdbx_strand_id
1 'polypeptide(L)'
;MKKNKNGFSVIIAMGLVLITTLLAFTILEFIIPFSRDIKGIENSTKAYYQANNGIELGLYHFSTRGDSSLREEDGKNYINNTYDFMYRTYSSGTIVPLLGRGNSNIDNSWNTISITDPIQLIIGFSFVDDSNVDELSIDFRVPDFDSDGLFLQTLDGGVNTPIINWQLLSDDDTLNSLNNSVDIFTAPIINGGSVTLNTLTGKKVSDGVNQTFGNFFTANNCDNVSNKCILKFSIVNNITSGGTIIPFIEWRLNAGTNIIPLRYSNIESSGKSYGFTKSLEIKVPQETVSQAFDFTVFQ
;
A
#
# COMPACT_ATOMS: atom_id res chain seq x y z
N MET A 1 86.87 -33.78 -13.54
CA MET A 1 85.42 -33.69 -13.23
C MET A 1 84.68 -33.14 -14.45
N LYS A 2 84.14 -34.03 -15.30
CA LYS A 2 83.31 -33.64 -16.46
C LYS A 2 81.99 -33.07 -15.92
N LYS A 3 81.79 -31.75 -16.08
CA LYS A 3 80.59 -31.05 -15.64
C LYS A 3 79.37 -31.64 -16.36
N ASN A 4 78.54 -32.37 -15.62
CA ASN A 4 77.27 -32.93 -16.10
C ASN A 4 76.23 -31.81 -16.25
N LYS A 5 76.47 -30.90 -17.21
CA LYS A 5 75.61 -29.74 -17.49
C LYS A 5 74.20 -30.15 -17.92
N ASN A 6 74.04 -31.34 -18.49
CA ASN A 6 72.77 -31.83 -19.02
C ASN A 6 71.81 -32.27 -17.92
N GLY A 7 72.30 -32.94 -16.86
CA GLY A 7 71.45 -33.35 -15.72
C GLY A 7 70.94 -32.16 -14.90
N PHE A 8 71.78 -31.14 -14.71
CA PHE A 8 71.39 -29.92 -13.99
C PHE A 8 70.34 -29.09 -14.75
N SER A 9 70.43 -29.06 -16.09
CA SER A 9 69.44 -28.41 -16.96
C SER A 9 68.05 -29.05 -16.84
N VAL A 10 67.98 -30.39 -16.78
CA VAL A 10 66.71 -31.13 -16.61
C VAL A 10 66.07 -30.84 -15.26
N ILE A 11 66.85 -30.78 -14.18
CA ILE A 11 66.34 -30.47 -12.84
C ILE A 11 65.77 -29.04 -12.78
N ILE A 12 66.46 -28.07 -13.38
CA ILE A 12 65.96 -26.69 -13.48
C ILE A 12 64.67 -26.64 -14.29
N ALA A 13 64.62 -27.31 -15.44
CA ALA A 13 63.42 -27.36 -16.28
C ALA A 13 62.24 -27.99 -15.54
N MET A 14 62.46 -29.09 -14.80
CA MET A 14 61.43 -29.72 -13.97
C MET A 14 60.93 -28.79 -12.86
N GLY A 15 61.84 -28.10 -12.16
CA GLY A 15 61.47 -27.14 -11.12
C GLY A 15 60.66 -25.96 -11.67
N LEU A 16 61.04 -25.45 -12.85
CA LEU A 16 60.37 -24.33 -13.50
C LEU A 16 58.98 -24.72 -13.99
N VAL A 17 58.81 -25.91 -14.57
CA VAL A 17 57.50 -26.47 -14.95
C VAL A 17 56.60 -26.68 -13.73
N LEU A 18 57.15 -27.15 -12.62
CA LEU A 18 56.40 -27.37 -11.38
C LEU A 18 55.91 -26.05 -10.78
N ILE A 19 56.75 -25.01 -10.78
CA ILE A 19 56.36 -23.67 -10.32
C ILE A 19 55.31 -23.05 -11.24
N THR A 20 55.46 -23.15 -12.57
CA THR A 20 54.49 -22.56 -13.51
C THR A 20 53.14 -23.27 -13.46
N THR A 21 53.11 -24.59 -13.28
CA THR A 21 51.85 -25.33 -13.09
C THR A 21 51.17 -24.99 -11.78
N LEU A 22 51.91 -24.91 -10.66
CA LEU A 22 51.35 -24.45 -9.37
C LEU A 22 50.76 -23.04 -9.48
N LEU A 23 51.48 -22.12 -10.13
CA LEU A 23 51.01 -20.75 -10.34
C LEU A 23 49.72 -20.72 -11.17
N ALA A 24 49.64 -21.52 -12.23
CA ALA A 24 48.44 -21.65 -13.05
C ALA A 24 47.24 -22.20 -12.26
N PHE A 25 47.44 -23.18 -11.38
CA PHE A 25 46.38 -23.68 -10.49
C PHE A 25 45.88 -22.61 -9.53
N THR A 26 46.78 -21.88 -8.85
CA THR A 26 46.37 -20.78 -7.96
C THR A 26 45.61 -19.67 -8.69
N ILE A 27 45.99 -19.35 -9.93
CA ILE A 27 45.27 -18.36 -10.74
C ILE A 27 43.87 -18.88 -11.10
N LEU A 28 43.74 -20.16 -11.50
CA LEU A 28 42.44 -20.77 -11.80
C LEU A 28 41.52 -20.83 -10.58
N GLU A 29 42.05 -21.19 -9.41
CA GLU A 29 41.32 -21.21 -8.14
C GLU A 29 40.82 -19.82 -7.74
N PHE A 30 41.54 -18.76 -8.10
CA PHE A 30 41.09 -17.39 -7.89
C PHE A 30 40.05 -16.95 -8.93
N ILE A 31 40.24 -17.26 -10.21
CA ILE A 31 39.36 -16.79 -11.30
C ILE A 31 37.96 -17.45 -11.25
N ILE A 32 37.89 -18.75 -10.93
CA ILE A 32 36.62 -19.50 -10.92
C ILE A 32 35.56 -18.92 -9.97
N PRO A 33 35.83 -18.63 -8.68
CA PRO A 33 34.85 -18.03 -7.79
C PRO A 33 34.46 -16.62 -8.24
N PHE A 34 35.40 -15.76 -8.65
CA PHE A 34 35.08 -14.44 -9.19
C PHE A 34 34.14 -14.50 -10.40
N SER A 35 34.35 -15.46 -11.30
CA SER A 35 33.46 -15.66 -12.46
C SER A 35 32.04 -16.11 -12.04
N ARG A 36 31.92 -16.92 -10.99
CA ARG A 36 30.61 -17.34 -10.44
C ARG A 36 29.90 -16.17 -9.78
N ASP A 37 30.61 -15.35 -9.02
CA ASP A 37 30.05 -14.18 -8.35
C ASP A 37 29.55 -13.13 -9.35
N ILE A 38 30.33 -12.86 -10.40
CA ILE A 38 29.92 -11.96 -11.49
C ILE A 38 28.63 -12.46 -12.15
N LYS A 39 28.53 -13.77 -12.45
CA LYS A 39 27.30 -14.36 -12.98
C LYS A 39 26.13 -14.27 -11.99
N GLY A 40 26.39 -14.41 -10.70
CA GLY A 40 25.39 -14.22 -9.65
C GLY A 40 24.83 -12.80 -9.66
N ILE A 41 25.70 -11.80 -9.72
CA ILE A 41 25.33 -10.37 -9.80
C ILE A 41 24.56 -10.09 -11.09
N GLU A 42 25.02 -10.61 -12.23
CA GLU A 42 24.34 -10.47 -13.53
C GLU A 42 22.92 -11.04 -13.48
N ASN A 43 22.77 -12.27 -12.97
CA ASN A 43 21.46 -12.93 -12.88
C ASN A 43 20.53 -12.23 -11.88
N SER A 44 21.05 -11.75 -10.75
CA SER A 44 20.29 -10.96 -9.79
C SER A 44 19.81 -9.64 -10.40
N THR A 45 20.69 -8.95 -11.13
CA THR A 45 20.38 -7.70 -11.83
C THR A 45 19.34 -7.93 -12.93
N LYS A 46 19.48 -9.02 -13.68
CA LYS A 46 18.49 -9.42 -14.68
C LYS A 46 17.12 -9.70 -14.05
N ALA A 47 17.06 -10.44 -12.93
CA ALA A 47 15.81 -10.67 -12.21
C ALA A 47 15.16 -9.36 -11.74
N TYR A 48 15.95 -8.37 -11.29
CA TYR A 48 15.45 -7.03 -10.94
C TYR A 48 14.83 -6.30 -12.13
N TYR A 49 15.52 -6.24 -13.28
CA TYR A 49 14.97 -5.58 -14.46
C TYR A 49 13.72 -6.28 -15.01
N GLN A 50 13.63 -7.60 -14.87
CA GLN A 50 12.41 -8.33 -15.23
C GLN A 50 11.23 -7.99 -14.31
N ALA A 51 11.47 -7.90 -13.00
CA ALA A 51 10.44 -7.43 -12.06
C ALA A 51 10.01 -5.99 -12.41
N ASN A 52 10.97 -5.11 -12.73
CA ASN A 52 10.66 -3.74 -13.11
C ASN A 52 9.82 -3.67 -14.40
N ASN A 53 10.13 -4.52 -15.39
CA ASN A 53 9.33 -4.62 -16.61
C ASN A 53 7.88 -5.05 -16.32
N GLY A 54 7.67 -5.96 -15.37
CA GLY A 54 6.34 -6.32 -14.92
C GLY A 54 5.59 -5.19 -14.22
N ILE A 55 6.29 -4.36 -13.41
CA ILE A 55 5.72 -3.14 -12.83
C ILE A 55 5.29 -2.16 -13.93
N GLU A 56 6.17 -1.86 -14.89
CA GLU A 56 5.87 -0.95 -16.01
C GLU A 56 4.69 -1.44 -16.85
N LEU A 57 4.62 -2.75 -17.11
CA LEU A 57 3.50 -3.35 -17.84
C LEU A 57 2.19 -3.26 -17.03
N GLY A 58 2.25 -3.52 -15.73
CA GLY A 58 1.12 -3.32 -14.81
C GLY A 58 0.63 -1.87 -14.80
N LEU A 59 1.55 -0.90 -14.73
CA LEU A 59 1.24 0.53 -14.79
C LEU A 59 0.62 0.94 -16.13
N TYR A 60 1.14 0.41 -17.23
CA TYR A 60 0.61 0.66 -18.56
C TYR A 60 -0.83 0.13 -18.69
N HIS A 61 -1.09 -1.09 -18.25
CA HIS A 61 -2.46 -1.64 -18.27
C HIS A 61 -3.41 -0.91 -17.31
N PHE A 62 -2.90 -0.50 -16.15
CA PHE A 62 -3.64 0.30 -15.19
C PHE A 62 -4.01 1.69 -15.75
N SER A 63 -3.09 2.37 -16.45
CA SER A 63 -3.31 3.72 -17.00
C SER A 63 -4.13 3.75 -18.28
N THR A 64 -4.09 2.71 -19.11
CA THR A 64 -4.79 2.67 -20.40
C THR A 64 -6.29 2.37 -20.28
N ARG A 65 -6.77 1.95 -19.11
CA ARG A 65 -8.17 1.60 -18.88
C ARG A 65 -8.76 2.56 -17.85
N GLY A 66 -9.66 3.43 -18.28
CA GLY A 66 -10.27 4.48 -17.44
C GLY A 66 -11.15 4.03 -16.27
N ASP A 67 -11.16 2.73 -15.94
CA ASP A 67 -11.98 2.10 -14.89
C ASP A 67 -11.06 1.34 -13.90
N SER A 68 -10.17 2.10 -13.27
CA SER A 68 -8.98 1.62 -12.56
C SER A 68 -9.22 1.25 -11.09
N SER A 69 -10.45 1.39 -10.57
CA SER A 69 -10.74 1.33 -9.13
C SER A 69 -11.12 -0.06 -8.59
N LEU A 70 -11.52 -1.02 -9.44
CA LEU A 70 -12.09 -2.32 -9.00
C LEU A 70 -11.47 -3.59 -9.60
N ARG A 71 -10.29 -3.51 -10.19
CA ARG A 71 -9.72 -4.63 -10.95
C ARG A 71 -8.53 -5.29 -10.26
N GLU A 72 -8.62 -6.61 -10.16
CA GLU A 72 -7.47 -7.48 -10.04
C GLU A 72 -7.02 -7.90 -11.44
N GLU A 73 -5.75 -7.69 -11.78
CA GLU A 73 -5.19 -8.10 -13.07
C GLU A 73 -3.91 -8.89 -12.86
N ASP A 74 -3.87 -10.09 -13.43
CA ASP A 74 -2.70 -10.96 -13.44
C ASP A 74 -2.12 -11.00 -14.85
N GLY A 75 -0.82 -10.76 -14.98
CA GLY A 75 -0.10 -10.90 -16.24
C GLY A 75 1.18 -11.71 -16.08
N LYS A 76 1.50 -12.51 -17.11
CA LYS A 76 2.69 -13.36 -17.13
C LYS A 76 3.33 -13.31 -18.51
N ASN A 77 4.65 -13.17 -18.55
CA ASN A 77 5.41 -13.34 -19.78
C ASN A 77 6.25 -14.62 -19.71
N TYR A 78 6.12 -15.48 -20.72
CA TYR A 78 6.80 -16.75 -20.81
C TYR A 78 7.89 -16.73 -21.88
N ILE A 79 9.08 -17.19 -21.51
CA ILE A 79 10.13 -17.57 -22.46
C ILE A 79 10.51 -19.02 -22.15
N ASN A 80 10.34 -19.91 -23.13
CA ASN A 80 10.67 -21.34 -23.02
C ASN A 80 10.02 -22.05 -21.82
N ASN A 81 8.71 -21.84 -21.59
CA ASN A 81 7.94 -22.43 -20.48
C ASN A 81 8.40 -22.05 -19.05
N THR A 82 9.27 -21.05 -18.92
CA THR A 82 9.62 -20.40 -17.66
C THR A 82 9.11 -18.97 -17.68
N TYR A 83 8.48 -18.51 -16.60
CA TYR A 83 8.10 -17.09 -16.50
C TYR A 83 9.36 -16.25 -16.31
N ASP A 84 9.52 -15.25 -17.17
CA ASP A 84 10.61 -14.27 -17.06
C ASP A 84 10.24 -13.24 -15.99
N PHE A 85 8.97 -12.82 -16.02
CA PHE A 85 8.32 -12.09 -14.94
C PHE A 85 6.82 -12.42 -14.86
N MET A 86 6.25 -12.18 -13.69
CA MET A 86 4.81 -12.12 -13.45
C MET A 86 4.49 -10.79 -12.77
N TYR A 87 3.33 -10.22 -13.03
CA TYR A 87 2.81 -9.10 -12.26
C TYR A 87 1.37 -9.35 -11.85
N ARG A 88 0.97 -8.69 -10.77
CA ARG A 88 -0.38 -8.69 -10.24
C ARG A 88 -0.73 -7.30 -9.75
N THR A 89 -1.89 -6.82 -10.15
CA THR A 89 -2.48 -5.57 -9.68
C THR A 89 -3.64 -5.89 -8.75
N TYR A 90 -3.68 -5.26 -7.57
CA TYR A 90 -4.83 -5.28 -6.67
C TYR A 90 -5.32 -3.85 -6.49
N SER A 91 -6.58 -3.58 -6.82
CA SER A 91 -7.16 -2.25 -6.68
C SER A 91 -8.44 -2.24 -5.84
N SER A 92 -8.92 -3.39 -5.38
CA SER A 92 -10.14 -3.49 -4.58
C SER A 92 -10.04 -4.56 -3.49
N GLY A 93 -10.95 -4.48 -2.51
CA GLY A 93 -11.10 -5.47 -1.46
C GLY A 93 -12.36 -5.22 -0.63
N THR A 94 -12.68 -6.12 0.29
CA THR A 94 -13.77 -5.91 1.25
C THR A 94 -13.33 -5.07 2.46
N ILE A 95 -12.01 -4.91 2.65
CA ILE A 95 -11.40 -4.18 3.76
C ILE A 95 -10.27 -3.29 3.21
N VAL A 96 -10.19 -2.04 3.70
CA VAL A 96 -9.08 -1.10 3.43
C VAL A 96 -8.39 -0.75 4.76
N PRO A 97 -7.08 -0.99 4.92
CA PRO A 97 -6.21 -1.68 3.97
C PRO A 97 -6.48 -3.19 3.93
N LEU A 98 -5.99 -3.86 2.88
CA LEU A 98 -5.92 -5.32 2.87
C LEU A 98 -5.10 -5.81 4.07
N LEU A 99 -5.46 -6.97 4.60
CA LEU A 99 -4.79 -7.57 5.76
C LEU A 99 -3.27 -7.66 5.52
N GLY A 100 -2.49 -7.13 6.46
CA GLY A 100 -1.03 -7.06 6.38
C GLY A 100 -0.44 -6.06 5.40
N ARG A 101 -1.24 -5.18 4.77
CA ARG A 101 -0.80 -4.18 3.77
C ARG A 101 -1.02 -2.72 4.14
N GLY A 102 -1.44 -2.46 5.37
CA GLY A 102 -1.55 -1.14 5.96
C GLY A 102 -0.20 -0.42 6.10
N ASN A 103 -0.26 0.89 6.32
CA ASN A 103 0.93 1.73 6.52
C ASN A 103 1.25 1.99 8.00
N SER A 104 0.52 1.39 8.95
CA SER A 104 0.93 1.43 10.36
C SER A 104 2.18 0.59 10.58
N ASN A 105 3.11 1.12 11.37
CA ASN A 105 4.31 0.43 11.84
C ASN A 105 4.06 -0.44 13.09
N ILE A 106 2.88 -0.34 13.70
CA ILE A 106 2.48 -1.10 14.89
C ILE A 106 1.67 -2.33 14.48
N ASP A 107 0.67 -2.16 13.61
CA ASP A 107 -0.12 -3.26 13.05
C ASP A 107 -0.33 -3.07 11.54
N ASN A 108 0.34 -3.90 10.74
CA ASN A 108 0.27 -3.86 9.29
C ASN A 108 -1.14 -4.16 8.73
N SER A 109 -2.13 -4.51 9.54
CA SER A 109 -3.53 -4.65 9.11
C SER A 109 -4.31 -3.32 9.16
N TRP A 110 -3.66 -2.24 9.57
CA TRP A 110 -4.27 -0.93 9.76
C TRP A 110 -3.52 0.16 9.02
N ASN A 111 -4.27 1.17 8.58
CA ASN A 111 -3.67 2.38 8.06
C ASN A 111 -3.57 3.44 9.16
N THR A 112 -2.70 4.42 8.98
CA THR A 112 -2.58 5.58 9.86
C THR A 112 -3.27 6.80 9.23
N ILE A 113 -3.78 7.67 10.08
CA ILE A 113 -4.24 9.02 9.73
C ILE A 113 -3.66 9.99 10.75
N SER A 114 -3.14 11.11 10.26
CA SER A 114 -2.56 12.19 11.06
C SER A 114 -3.14 13.53 10.63
N ILE A 115 -2.91 14.59 11.42
CA ILE A 115 -3.37 15.96 11.11
C ILE A 115 -2.85 16.43 9.74
N THR A 116 -1.70 15.95 9.31
CA THR A 116 -1.04 16.34 8.05
C THR A 116 -1.34 15.40 6.88
N ASP A 117 -2.00 14.25 7.11
CA ASP A 117 -2.27 13.25 6.08
C ASP A 117 -3.74 12.80 6.17
N PRO A 118 -4.66 13.60 5.61
CA PRO A 118 -6.07 13.23 5.57
C PRO A 118 -6.31 12.05 4.62
N ILE A 119 -7.41 11.34 4.85
CA ILE A 119 -7.83 10.20 4.04
C ILE A 119 -8.74 10.69 2.92
N GLN A 120 -8.52 10.17 1.71
CA GLN A 120 -9.46 10.27 0.59
C GLN A 120 -9.66 8.87 0.00
N LEU A 121 -10.91 8.47 -0.15
CA LEU A 121 -11.31 7.18 -0.71
C LEU A 121 -12.39 7.41 -1.76
N ILE A 122 -12.25 6.77 -2.91
CA ILE A 122 -13.35 6.65 -3.86
C ILE A 122 -14.28 5.57 -3.33
N ILE A 123 -15.54 5.93 -3.14
CA ILE A 123 -16.60 4.98 -2.85
C ILE A 123 -17.61 5.06 -4.00
N GLY A 124 -18.06 3.90 -4.51
CA GLY A 124 -19.17 3.91 -5.48
C GLY A 124 -19.04 3.17 -6.80
N PHE A 125 -18.36 2.02 -6.86
CA PHE A 125 -18.27 1.29 -8.13
C PHE A 125 -18.85 -0.14 -8.10
N SER A 126 -19.18 -0.69 -6.93
CA SER A 126 -19.71 -2.06 -6.80
C SER A 126 -20.44 -2.30 -5.46
N PHE A 127 -21.12 -1.28 -4.93
CA PHE A 127 -22.17 -1.53 -3.94
C PHE A 127 -23.39 -2.01 -4.73
N VAL A 128 -23.48 -3.32 -5.00
CA VAL A 128 -24.56 -3.91 -5.80
C VAL A 128 -25.83 -4.01 -4.94
N ASP A 129 -26.46 -2.85 -4.68
CA ASP A 129 -27.80 -2.55 -4.11
C ASP A 129 -27.77 -1.46 -3.03
N ASP A 130 -28.81 -0.63 -3.02
CA ASP A 130 -29.09 0.43 -2.03
C ASP A 130 -29.06 -0.07 -0.56
N SER A 131 -29.25 -1.37 -0.32
CA SER A 131 -29.16 -2.00 1.00
C SER A 131 -27.72 -2.19 1.52
N ASN A 132 -26.70 -1.91 0.71
CA ASN A 132 -25.32 -2.32 1.02
C ASN A 132 -24.49 -1.23 1.70
N VAL A 133 -24.98 0.01 1.74
CA VAL A 133 -24.36 1.09 2.53
C VAL A 133 -24.44 0.80 4.03
N ASP A 134 -25.41 -0.02 4.46
CA ASP A 134 -25.55 -0.49 5.84
C ASP A 134 -24.37 -1.33 6.34
N GLU A 135 -23.66 -2.01 5.45
CA GLU A 135 -22.48 -2.82 5.80
C GLU A 135 -21.20 -1.99 5.85
N LEU A 136 -21.21 -0.78 5.28
CA LEU A 136 -20.04 0.08 5.24
C LEU A 136 -19.78 0.66 6.62
N SER A 137 -18.64 0.26 7.20
CA SER A 137 -18.23 0.65 8.54
C SER A 137 -16.77 1.08 8.56
N ILE A 138 -16.45 2.00 9.46
CA ILE A 138 -15.09 2.43 9.72
C ILE A 138 -14.73 2.16 11.18
N ASP A 139 -13.57 1.54 11.36
CA ASP A 139 -12.95 1.37 12.66
C ASP A 139 -11.86 2.42 12.80
N PHE A 140 -11.83 3.10 13.95
CA PHE A 140 -10.68 3.86 14.40
C PHE A 140 -10.16 3.25 15.69
N ARG A 141 -8.86 3.38 15.95
CA ARG A 141 -8.29 3.05 17.25
C ARG A 141 -7.02 3.82 17.53
N VAL A 142 -6.67 3.90 18.80
CA VAL A 142 -5.36 4.37 19.23
C VAL A 142 -4.35 3.24 19.09
N PRO A 143 -3.20 3.47 18.44
CA PRO A 143 -2.14 2.48 18.38
C PRO A 143 -1.58 2.18 19.79
N ASP A 144 -1.17 0.93 20.01
CA ASP A 144 -0.45 0.52 21.21
C ASP A 144 1.02 0.97 21.11
N PHE A 145 1.34 2.12 21.71
CA PHE A 145 2.68 2.70 21.67
C PHE A 145 3.63 2.11 22.73
N ASP A 146 3.10 1.54 23.81
CA ASP A 146 3.87 0.96 24.92
C ASP A 146 4.06 -0.56 24.78
N SER A 147 3.44 -1.16 23.76
CA SER A 147 3.54 -2.59 23.42
C SER A 147 3.17 -3.50 24.59
N ASP A 148 2.24 -3.04 25.43
CA ASP A 148 1.76 -3.78 26.59
C ASP A 148 0.74 -4.87 26.19
N GLY A 149 0.33 -4.89 24.92
CA GLY A 149 -0.63 -5.83 24.35
C GLY A 149 -2.07 -5.46 24.67
N LEU A 150 -2.31 -4.33 25.32
CA LEU A 150 -3.61 -3.74 25.55
C LEU A 150 -3.83 -2.66 24.48
N PHE A 151 -4.55 -3.02 23.42
CA PHE A 151 -4.95 -2.10 22.32
C PHE A 151 -5.95 -1.00 22.76
N LEU A 152 -5.98 -0.64 24.04
CA LEU A 152 -6.97 0.23 24.66
C LEU A 152 -6.28 1.42 25.35
N GLN A 153 -5.33 2.06 24.68
CA GLN A 153 -5.01 3.44 25.03
C GLN A 153 -6.27 4.28 24.76
N THR A 154 -6.74 4.97 25.79
CA THR A 154 -7.96 5.78 25.71
C THR A 154 -7.55 7.19 25.30
N LEU A 155 -8.11 7.71 24.21
CA LEU A 155 -7.93 9.12 23.88
C LEU A 155 -8.47 10.02 24.98
N ASP A 156 -7.69 11.03 25.34
CA ASP A 156 -8.14 12.15 26.15
C ASP A 156 -9.08 13.01 25.30
N GLY A 157 -10.26 13.29 25.84
CA GLY A 157 -11.25 14.10 25.17
C GLY A 157 -12.63 13.83 25.74
N GLY A 158 -13.46 14.88 25.83
CA GLY A 158 -14.85 14.71 26.20
C GLY A 158 -15.69 14.20 25.04
N VAL A 159 -16.93 13.79 25.34
CA VAL A 159 -17.99 13.49 24.35
C VAL A 159 -18.25 14.64 23.36
N ASN A 160 -17.73 15.84 23.61
CA ASN A 160 -17.97 17.04 22.81
C ASN A 160 -16.72 17.55 22.07
N THR A 161 -15.56 16.87 22.20
CA THR A 161 -14.33 17.30 21.53
C THR A 161 -14.22 16.58 20.18
N PRO A 162 -14.44 17.27 19.04
CA PRO A 162 -14.33 16.65 17.73
C PRO A 162 -12.88 16.27 17.45
N ILE A 163 -12.61 15.05 17.00
CA ILE A 163 -11.27 14.59 16.67
C ILE A 163 -11.14 14.36 15.17
N ILE A 164 -12.10 13.68 14.55
CA ILE A 164 -12.10 13.42 13.10
C ILE A 164 -13.38 13.96 12.49
N ASN A 165 -13.22 14.82 11.48
CA ASN A 165 -14.30 15.23 10.58
C ASN A 165 -14.37 14.29 9.38
N TRP A 166 -15.57 14.06 8.86
CA TRP A 166 -15.81 13.34 7.62
C TRP A 166 -16.65 14.17 6.63
N GLN A 167 -16.43 13.91 5.34
CA GLN A 167 -17.19 14.50 4.24
C GLN A 167 -17.45 13.46 3.16
N LEU A 168 -18.64 13.51 2.57
CA LEU A 168 -18.98 12.74 1.38
C LEU A 168 -19.26 13.72 0.23
N LEU A 169 -18.45 13.64 -0.83
CA LEU A 169 -18.57 14.47 -2.01
C LEU A 169 -19.16 13.65 -3.15
N SER A 170 -20.15 14.22 -3.84
CA SER A 170 -20.61 13.78 -5.16
C SER A 170 -20.29 14.87 -6.19
N ASP A 171 -20.54 14.60 -7.47
CA ASP A 171 -20.40 15.61 -8.53
C ASP A 171 -21.37 16.80 -8.34
N ASP A 172 -22.51 16.56 -7.69
CA ASP A 172 -23.60 17.53 -7.56
C ASP A 172 -23.58 18.30 -6.22
N ASP A 173 -23.07 17.71 -5.13
CA ASP A 173 -23.10 18.33 -3.81
C ASP A 173 -22.08 17.71 -2.82
N THR A 174 -22.04 18.24 -1.60
CA THR A 174 -21.22 17.72 -0.50
C THR A 174 -22.03 17.61 0.78
N LEU A 175 -21.92 16.47 1.45
CA LEU A 175 -22.41 16.25 2.81
C LEU A 175 -21.23 16.39 3.80
N ASN A 176 -21.36 17.30 4.77
CA ASN A 176 -20.27 17.60 5.72
C ASN A 176 -20.72 17.46 7.18
N SER A 177 -19.89 16.80 8.00
CA SER A 177 -20.16 16.63 9.43
C SER A 177 -19.93 17.91 10.26
N LEU A 178 -19.01 18.82 9.86
CA LEU A 178 -18.78 20.07 10.61
C LEU A 178 -19.99 21.01 10.64
N ASN A 179 -20.82 20.93 9.61
CA ASN A 179 -22.02 21.75 9.48
C ASN A 179 -23.21 21.19 10.30
N ASN A 180 -23.03 20.00 10.91
CA ASN A 180 -24.00 19.34 11.77
C ASN A 180 -23.30 18.72 12.99
N SER A 181 -23.34 19.40 14.15
CA SER A 181 -22.59 19.04 15.37
C SER A 181 -22.98 17.70 16.02
N VAL A 182 -23.76 16.85 15.35
CA VAL A 182 -24.34 15.62 15.90
C VAL A 182 -23.41 14.42 15.71
N ASP A 183 -22.67 14.31 14.58
CA ASP A 183 -21.93 13.08 14.23
C ASP A 183 -20.48 13.35 13.78
N ILE A 184 -19.74 14.12 14.58
CA ILE A 184 -18.27 14.21 14.48
C ILE A 184 -17.65 13.08 15.31
N PHE A 185 -16.58 12.44 14.83
CA PHE A 185 -15.92 11.38 15.61
C PHE A 185 -15.21 11.99 16.81
N THR A 186 -15.66 11.61 18.00
CA THR A 186 -15.11 12.05 19.30
C THR A 186 -14.29 10.91 19.93
N ALA A 187 -13.55 11.21 21.00
CA ALA A 187 -12.75 10.20 21.70
C ALA A 187 -13.56 8.93 22.10
N PRO A 188 -14.78 9.03 22.66
CA PRO A 188 -15.59 7.85 22.97
C PRO A 188 -15.95 7.01 21.74
N ILE A 189 -16.18 7.64 20.59
CA ILE A 189 -16.50 6.93 19.34
C ILE A 189 -15.26 6.20 18.82
N ILE A 190 -14.11 6.86 18.82
CA ILE A 190 -12.83 6.26 18.40
C ILE A 190 -12.44 5.09 19.31
N ASN A 191 -12.74 5.19 20.61
CA ASN A 191 -12.49 4.10 21.56
C ASN A 191 -13.58 3.01 21.53
N GLY A 192 -14.72 3.27 20.87
CA GLY A 192 -15.94 2.46 20.95
C GLY A 192 -16.07 1.35 19.91
N GLY A 193 -15.15 1.29 18.93
CA GLY A 193 -15.12 0.26 17.90
C GLY A 193 -15.68 0.72 16.55
N SER A 194 -16.37 -0.18 15.85
CA SER A 194 -16.83 0.03 14.48
C SER A 194 -18.01 0.99 14.39
N VAL A 195 -17.94 1.94 13.48
CA VAL A 195 -19.01 2.91 13.20
C VAL A 195 -19.57 2.67 11.81
N THR A 196 -20.85 2.31 11.73
CA THR A 196 -21.59 2.21 10.46
C THR A 196 -21.75 3.58 9.84
N LEU A 197 -21.34 3.74 8.58
CA LEU A 197 -21.38 5.04 7.91
C LEU A 197 -22.81 5.45 7.58
N ASN A 198 -23.71 4.53 7.22
CA ASN A 198 -25.09 4.87 6.80
C ASN A 198 -25.83 5.79 7.79
N THR A 199 -25.62 5.58 9.09
CA THR A 199 -26.32 6.33 10.15
C THR A 199 -25.73 7.69 10.46
N LEU A 200 -24.55 8.02 9.90
CA LEU A 200 -23.90 9.30 10.16
C LEU A 200 -24.71 10.44 9.54
N THR A 201 -24.97 11.50 10.30
CA THR A 201 -25.74 12.65 9.85
C THR A 201 -24.83 13.82 9.54
N GLY A 202 -24.85 14.28 8.30
CA GLY A 202 -24.19 15.52 7.90
C GLY A 202 -25.21 16.60 7.52
N LYS A 203 -24.69 17.78 7.19
CA LYS A 203 -25.48 18.84 6.57
C LYS A 203 -24.95 19.11 5.17
N LYS A 204 -25.86 19.09 4.21
CA LYS A 204 -25.57 19.39 2.80
C LYS A 204 -25.05 20.82 2.67
N VAL A 205 -24.05 21.02 1.83
CA VAL A 205 -23.43 22.34 1.65
C VAL A 205 -24.32 23.25 0.80
N SER A 206 -25.01 22.70 -0.21
CA SER A 206 -25.84 23.49 -1.13
C SER A 206 -27.06 24.16 -0.49
N ASP A 207 -27.83 23.42 0.31
CA ASP A 207 -29.15 23.82 0.82
C ASP A 207 -29.21 23.87 2.36
N GLY A 208 -28.15 23.42 3.04
CA GLY A 208 -28.11 23.36 4.50
C GLY A 208 -29.08 22.36 5.10
N VAL A 209 -29.59 21.40 4.33
CA VAL A 209 -30.49 20.35 4.86
C VAL A 209 -29.66 19.27 5.54
N ASN A 210 -30.12 18.83 6.72
CA ASN A 210 -29.54 17.67 7.40
C ASN A 210 -29.95 16.39 6.67
N GLN A 211 -28.98 15.52 6.39
CA GLN A 211 -29.21 14.24 5.72
C GLN A 211 -28.27 13.18 6.29
N THR A 212 -28.73 11.94 6.32
CA THR A 212 -27.85 10.80 6.66
C THR A 212 -26.94 10.45 5.49
N PHE A 213 -25.81 9.83 5.79
CA PHE A 213 -24.82 9.40 4.82
C PHE A 213 -25.45 8.54 3.72
N GLY A 214 -26.17 7.47 4.04
CA GLY A 214 -26.71 6.61 2.99
C GLY A 214 -27.84 7.24 2.20
N ASN A 215 -28.66 8.10 2.83
CA ASN A 215 -29.65 8.87 2.07
C ASN A 215 -28.98 9.81 1.07
N PHE A 216 -27.88 10.47 1.44
CA PHE A 216 -27.10 11.29 0.51
C PHE A 216 -26.40 10.44 -0.55
N PHE A 217 -25.85 9.29 -0.16
CA PHE A 217 -25.17 8.36 -1.05
C PHE A 217 -26.10 7.87 -2.16
N THR A 218 -27.28 7.34 -1.79
CA THR A 218 -28.30 6.90 -2.76
C THR A 218 -28.88 8.06 -3.56
N ALA A 219 -29.20 9.20 -2.93
CA ALA A 219 -29.80 10.34 -3.64
C ALA A 219 -28.87 10.95 -4.71
N ASN A 220 -27.55 10.80 -4.58
CA ASN A 220 -26.56 11.26 -5.55
C ASN A 220 -26.09 10.14 -6.51
N ASN A 221 -26.75 8.98 -6.49
CA ASN A 221 -26.39 7.80 -7.27
C ASN A 221 -24.91 7.40 -7.09
N CYS A 222 -24.38 7.53 -5.87
CA CYS A 222 -23.01 7.13 -5.55
C CYS A 222 -22.80 5.62 -5.68
N ASP A 223 -23.84 4.83 -5.90
CA ASP A 223 -23.81 3.39 -6.16
C ASP A 223 -23.63 3.05 -7.65
N ASN A 224 -23.73 4.05 -8.53
CA ASN A 224 -23.70 3.87 -9.99
C ASN A 224 -22.28 4.03 -10.55
N VAL A 225 -21.90 3.14 -11.47
CA VAL A 225 -20.62 3.13 -12.19
C VAL A 225 -20.29 4.46 -12.89
N SER A 226 -21.31 5.27 -13.22
CA SER A 226 -21.09 6.59 -13.84
C SER A 226 -20.73 7.69 -12.85
N ASN A 227 -21.09 7.57 -11.57
CA ASN A 227 -21.00 8.65 -10.59
C ASN A 227 -20.03 8.26 -9.48
N LYS A 228 -18.91 8.98 -9.38
CA LYS A 228 -17.92 8.74 -8.33
C LYS A 228 -18.28 9.54 -7.10
N CYS A 229 -18.32 8.89 -5.95
CA CYS A 229 -18.37 9.61 -4.68
C CYS A 229 -17.06 9.47 -3.93
N ILE A 230 -16.71 10.54 -3.22
CA ILE A 230 -15.42 10.64 -2.54
C ILE A 230 -15.67 10.83 -1.07
N LEU A 231 -15.21 9.86 -0.28
CA LEU A 231 -15.22 9.89 1.16
C LEU A 231 -13.90 10.45 1.67
N LYS A 232 -13.98 11.53 2.44
CA LYS A 232 -12.82 12.17 3.07
C LYS A 232 -12.92 12.09 4.59
N PHE A 233 -11.79 11.86 5.25
CA PHE A 233 -11.64 11.98 6.70
C PHE A 233 -10.43 12.85 7.03
N SER A 234 -10.55 13.71 8.02
CA SER A 234 -9.45 14.56 8.49
C SER A 234 -9.48 14.70 10.00
N ILE A 235 -8.32 14.65 10.63
CA ILE A 235 -8.19 15.01 12.04
C ILE A 235 -8.23 16.53 12.15
N VAL A 236 -9.06 17.04 13.06
CA VAL A 236 -9.29 18.49 13.25
C VAL A 236 -8.69 19.04 14.54
N ASN A 237 -8.35 18.18 15.51
CA ASN A 237 -7.76 18.57 16.78
C ASN A 237 -6.55 17.71 17.13
N ASN A 238 -5.67 18.25 17.97
CA ASN A 238 -4.56 17.46 18.53
C ASN A 238 -5.10 16.23 19.25
N ILE A 239 -4.48 15.09 18.97
CA ILE A 239 -4.82 13.82 19.57
C ILE A 239 -3.94 13.65 20.80
N THR A 240 -4.56 13.42 21.96
CA THR A 240 -3.84 13.24 23.22
C THR A 240 -4.32 11.98 23.94
N SER A 241 -3.44 11.30 24.67
CA SER A 241 -3.77 10.22 25.61
C SER A 241 -2.87 10.32 26.83
N GLY A 242 -3.45 10.34 28.04
CA GLY A 242 -2.71 10.53 29.29
C GLY A 242 -1.88 11.82 29.33
N GLY A 243 -2.28 12.87 28.62
CA GLY A 243 -1.55 14.13 28.48
C GLY A 243 -0.39 14.11 27.48
N THR A 244 -0.17 12.99 26.79
CA THR A 244 0.85 12.85 25.74
C THR A 244 0.22 13.06 24.37
N ILE A 245 0.87 13.82 23.50
CA ILE A 245 0.43 14.01 22.11
C ILE A 245 0.72 12.74 21.32
N ILE A 246 -0.30 12.19 20.68
CA ILE A 246 -0.20 11.04 19.80
C ILE A 246 -0.03 11.54 18.35
N PRO A 247 0.95 11.02 17.59
CA PRO A 247 1.23 11.50 16.24
C PRO A 247 0.18 11.08 15.19
N PHE A 248 -0.49 9.94 15.39
CA PHE A 248 -1.49 9.40 14.46
C PHE A 248 -2.43 8.42 15.17
N ILE A 249 -3.60 8.21 14.58
CA ILE A 249 -4.50 7.11 14.94
C ILE A 249 -4.53 6.08 13.81
N GLU A 250 -4.95 4.87 14.13
CA GLU A 250 -5.15 3.81 13.17
C GLU A 250 -6.60 3.77 12.68
N TRP A 251 -6.78 3.43 11.41
CA TRP A 251 -8.08 3.28 10.79
C TRP A 251 -8.15 2.08 9.86
N ARG A 252 -9.37 1.56 9.72
CA ARG A 252 -9.72 0.49 8.78
C ARG A 252 -11.16 0.67 8.31
N LEU A 253 -11.38 0.59 7.00
CA LEU A 253 -12.71 0.58 6.41
C LEU A 253 -13.10 -0.87 6.11
N ASN A 254 -14.33 -1.25 6.42
CA ASN A 254 -14.89 -2.56 6.15
C ASN A 254 -16.21 -2.41 5.40
N ALA A 255 -16.31 -3.01 4.22
CA ALA A 255 -17.51 -3.00 3.39
C ALA A 255 -18.35 -4.28 3.52
N GLY A 256 -18.05 -5.11 4.53
CA GLY A 256 -18.75 -6.37 4.78
C GLY A 256 -18.51 -7.37 3.67
N THR A 257 -19.56 -7.70 2.93
CA THR A 257 -19.50 -8.61 1.78
C THR A 257 -19.18 -7.89 0.47
N ASN A 258 -19.22 -6.55 0.47
CA ASN A 258 -19.06 -5.73 -0.72
C ASN A 258 -17.60 -5.45 -1.05
N ILE A 259 -17.34 -5.24 -2.33
CA ILE A 259 -16.02 -4.89 -2.84
C ILE A 259 -15.94 -3.37 -3.00
N ILE A 260 -14.96 -2.77 -2.33
CA ILE A 260 -14.66 -1.35 -2.43
C ILE A 260 -13.27 -1.12 -3.04
N PRO A 261 -13.07 0.02 -3.72
CA PRO A 261 -11.74 0.43 -4.15
C PRO A 261 -10.79 0.63 -2.97
N LEU A 262 -9.54 0.23 -3.13
CA LEU A 262 -8.47 0.50 -2.17
C LEU A 262 -7.99 1.96 -2.30
N ARG A 263 -7.44 2.55 -1.22
CA ARG A 263 -6.77 3.87 -1.28
C ARG A 263 -5.66 3.91 -2.34
N TYR A 264 -4.95 2.80 -2.46
CA TYR A 264 -3.87 2.60 -3.42
C TYR A 264 -4.10 1.31 -4.20
N SER A 265 -3.88 1.37 -5.51
CA SER A 265 -3.70 0.19 -6.32
C SER A 265 -2.28 -0.33 -6.12
N ASN A 266 -2.15 -1.55 -5.63
CA ASN A 266 -0.87 -2.20 -5.42
C ASN A 266 -0.51 -2.99 -6.68
N ILE A 267 0.66 -2.72 -7.26
CA ILE A 267 1.20 -3.49 -8.38
C ILE A 267 2.41 -4.23 -7.86
N GLU A 268 2.31 -5.56 -7.83
CA GLU A 268 3.39 -6.46 -7.47
C GLU A 268 3.96 -7.08 -8.74
N SER A 269 5.28 -7.22 -8.80
CA SER A 269 5.92 -8.00 -9.85
C SER A 269 7.06 -8.84 -9.31
N SER A 270 7.18 -10.06 -9.83
CA SER A 270 8.30 -10.95 -9.55
C SER A 270 9.01 -11.30 -10.84
N GLY A 271 10.31 -11.02 -10.92
CA GLY A 271 11.21 -11.38 -12.01
C GLY A 271 12.15 -12.50 -11.61
N LYS A 272 12.45 -13.40 -12.55
CA LYS A 272 13.28 -14.59 -12.29
C LYS A 272 14.41 -14.73 -13.30
N SER A 273 15.61 -15.05 -12.82
CA SER A 273 16.73 -15.40 -13.69
C SER A 273 17.67 -16.40 -13.03
N TYR A 274 17.89 -17.57 -13.65
CA TYR A 274 18.87 -18.59 -13.23
C TYR A 274 18.91 -18.85 -11.70
N GLY A 275 17.75 -19.08 -11.08
CA GLY A 275 17.62 -19.38 -9.65
C GLY A 275 17.49 -18.16 -8.73
N PHE A 276 17.71 -16.95 -9.25
CA PHE A 276 17.43 -15.70 -8.55
C PHE A 276 15.99 -15.25 -8.81
N THR A 277 15.31 -14.82 -7.76
CA THR A 277 13.98 -14.22 -7.83
C THR A 277 14.03 -12.86 -7.15
N LYS A 278 13.50 -11.83 -7.80
CA LYS A 278 13.33 -10.49 -7.23
C LYS A 278 11.87 -10.10 -7.29
N SER A 279 11.33 -9.63 -6.18
CA SER A 279 9.97 -9.09 -6.12
C SER A 279 10.02 -7.59 -5.84
N LEU A 280 9.16 -6.85 -6.53
CA LEU A 280 8.96 -5.41 -6.38
C LEU A 280 7.47 -5.17 -6.15
N GLU A 281 7.15 -4.15 -5.36
CA GLU A 281 5.79 -3.67 -5.11
C GLU A 281 5.79 -2.16 -5.23
N ILE A 282 4.80 -1.61 -5.93
CA ILE A 282 4.54 -0.18 -5.96
C ILE A 282 3.09 0.09 -5.57
N LYS A 283 2.86 1.23 -4.92
CA LYS A 283 1.52 1.72 -4.55
C LYS A 283 1.19 2.93 -5.41
N VAL A 284 0.12 2.85 -6.18
CA VAL A 284 -0.35 3.94 -7.04
C VAL A 284 -1.63 4.50 -6.42
N PRO A 285 -1.71 5.79 -6.08
CA PRO A 285 -2.94 6.38 -5.56
C PRO A 285 -4.03 6.29 -6.63
N GLN A 286 -5.26 5.93 -6.23
CA GLN A 286 -6.36 5.83 -7.18
C GLN A 286 -6.87 7.19 -7.67
N GLU A 287 -6.63 8.25 -6.90
CA GLU A 287 -6.86 9.63 -7.32
C GLU A 287 -5.53 10.33 -7.60
N THR A 288 -5.51 11.10 -8.69
CA THR A 288 -4.40 12.01 -9.00
C THR A 288 -4.65 13.36 -8.35
N VAL A 289 -3.57 14.04 -7.99
CA VAL A 289 -3.45 15.23 -7.11
C VAL A 289 -4.41 16.40 -7.37
N SER A 290 -5.16 16.42 -8.49
CA SER A 290 -6.05 17.53 -8.87
C SER A 290 -7.23 17.73 -7.91
N GLN A 291 -7.80 16.68 -7.31
CA GLN A 291 -8.86 16.81 -6.30
C GLN A 291 -8.33 16.89 -4.87
N ALA A 292 -7.04 16.65 -4.67
CA ALA A 292 -6.36 16.83 -3.38
C ALA A 292 -6.10 18.31 -3.05
N PHE A 293 -6.16 19.22 -4.03
CA PHE A 293 -6.12 20.66 -3.77
C PHE A 293 -7.42 21.21 -3.17
N ASP A 294 -8.48 20.39 -3.10
CA ASP A 294 -9.73 20.71 -2.41
C ASP A 294 -9.76 20.17 -0.97
N PHE A 295 -8.58 19.86 -0.41
CA PHE A 295 -8.41 19.73 1.02
C PHE A 295 -8.42 21.12 1.64
N THR A 296 -9.61 21.59 2.01
CA THR A 296 -9.66 22.52 3.14
C THR A 296 -9.26 21.69 4.36
N VAL A 297 -8.01 21.81 4.79
CA VAL A 297 -7.63 21.41 6.16
C VAL A 297 -8.41 22.35 7.07
N PHE A 298 -9.54 21.88 7.58
CA PHE A 298 -10.35 22.64 8.52
C PHE A 298 -9.58 22.67 9.84
N GLN A 299 -8.80 23.72 10.05
CA GLN A 299 -8.33 24.17 11.37
C GLN A 299 -9.34 25.15 11.96
#